data_AF-A0A3M1RIQ9-F1
#
_entry.id   AF-A0A3M1RIQ9-F1
#
_cell.length_a   1.000
_cell.length_b   1.000
_cell.length_c   1.000
_cell.angle_alpha   90.00
_cell.angle_beta   90.00
_cell.angle_gamma   90.00
#
_symmetry.space_group_name_H-M   'P 1'
#
loop_
_entity.id
_entity.type
_entity.pdbx_description
1 polymer ?
#
loop_
_entity_poly.entity_id
_entity_poly.type
_entity_poly.pdbx_seq_one_letter_code
_entity_poly.pdbx_strand_id
1 'polypeptide(L)'
;GTFSFRIEDGRLEVSDTDTPQPDLILTLPDPRVLLLWLQDSTEPGKKVESPPLTDLVMEGTMWLNRAEIETITRLDRIPRSLRRDKII
;
A
#
# COMPACT_ATOMS: atom_id res chain seq x y z
N GLY A 1 7.76 -12.42 5.17
CA GLY A 1 6.53 -13.24 5.11
C GLY A 1 5.59 -12.61 4.12
N THR A 2 4.56 -13.33 3.71
CA THR A 2 3.55 -12.80 2.78
C THR A 2 2.37 -12.23 3.58
N PHE A 3 1.85 -11.10 3.10
CA PHE A 3 0.61 -10.52 3.60
C PHE A 3 -0.28 -10.24 2.39
N SER A 4 -1.58 -10.40 2.57
CA SER A 4 -2.56 -10.09 1.54
C SER A 4 -3.49 -8.96 1.99
N PHE A 5 -3.79 -8.08 1.05
CA PHE A 5 -4.77 -7.01 1.19
C PHE A 5 -5.89 -7.29 0.19
N ARG A 6 -7.13 -7.29 0.65
CA ARG A 6 -8.32 -7.38 -0.21
C ARG A 6 -9.12 -6.09 -0.10
N ILE A 7 -9.43 -5.50 -1.25
CA ILE A 7 -10.31 -4.34 -1.32
C ILE A 7 -11.53 -4.75 -2.15
N GLU A 8 -12.68 -4.93 -1.49
CA GLU A 8 -13.97 -5.23 -2.11
C GLU A 8 -15.03 -4.29 -1.55
N ASP A 9 -15.87 -3.72 -2.42
CA ASP A 9 -16.97 -2.82 -2.04
C ASP A 9 -16.55 -1.68 -1.07
N GLY A 10 -15.35 -1.13 -1.29
CA GLY A 10 -14.79 -0.05 -0.48
C GLY A 10 -14.32 -0.48 0.91
N ARG A 11 -14.28 -1.78 1.21
CA ARG A 11 -13.75 -2.34 2.46
C ARG A 11 -12.37 -2.90 2.26
N LEU A 12 -11.47 -2.63 3.20
CA LEU A 12 -10.11 -3.17 3.24
C LEU A 12 -10.05 -4.30 4.27
N GLU A 13 -9.63 -5.49 3.83
CA GLU A 13 -9.33 -6.63 4.69
C GLU A 13 -7.85 -7.00 4.58
N VAL A 14 -7.25 -7.41 5.71
CA VAL A 14 -5.82 -7.76 5.80
C VAL A 14 -5.69 -9.18 6.35
N SER A 15 -4.88 -10.01 5.71
CA SER A 15 -4.56 -11.36 6.17
C SER A 15 -3.06 -11.64 6.12
N ASP A 16 -2.58 -12.45 7.05
CA ASP A 16 -1.23 -13.04 7.08
C ASP A 16 -1.12 -14.31 6.23
N THR A 17 -2.18 -14.67 5.51
CA THR A 17 -2.21 -15.80 4.60
C THR A 17 -2.05 -15.37 3.15
N ASP A 18 -1.53 -16.29 2.35
CA ASP A 18 -1.35 -16.08 0.92
C ASP A 18 -2.70 -16.07 0.20
N THR A 19 -2.85 -15.18 -0.78
CA THR A 19 -4.03 -15.18 -1.65
C THR A 19 -3.73 -16.05 -2.87
N PRO A 20 -4.52 -17.10 -3.16
CA PRO A 20 -4.20 -18.06 -4.23
C PRO A 20 -4.23 -17.46 -5.64
N GLN A 21 -4.92 -16.33 -5.85
CA GLN A 21 -4.97 -15.61 -7.12
C GLN A 21 -4.97 -14.10 -6.87
N PRO A 22 -3.81 -13.50 -6.56
CA PRO A 22 -3.73 -12.08 -6.29
C PRO A 22 -3.77 -11.29 -7.61
N ASP A 23 -4.55 -10.21 -7.64
CA ASP A 23 -4.62 -9.30 -8.79
C ASP A 23 -3.28 -8.57 -9.01
N LEU A 24 -2.58 -8.27 -7.92
CA LEU A 24 -1.28 -7.60 -7.89
C LEU A 24 -0.41 -8.19 -6.78
N ILE A 25 0.86 -8.47 -7.08
CA ILE A 25 1.87 -8.86 -6.09
C ILE A 25 2.89 -7.75 -5.98
N LEU A 26 3.12 -7.29 -4.75
CA LEU A 26 4.16 -6.32 -4.39
C LEU A 26 5.27 -7.06 -3.64
N THR A 27 6.50 -6.97 -4.15
CA THR A 27 7.68 -7.50 -3.48
C THR A 27 8.60 -6.37 -3.09
N LEU A 28 8.99 -6.31 -1.82
CA LEU A 28 9.86 -5.27 -1.27
C LEU A 28 10.86 -5.91 -0.28
N PRO A 29 12.13 -5.47 -0.26
CA PRO A 29 13.15 -5.99 0.66
C PRO A 29 12.83 -5.71 2.12
N ASP A 30 12.25 -4.54 2.41
CA ASP A 30 11.90 -4.11 3.75
C ASP A 30 10.38 -3.86 3.87
N PRO A 31 9.62 -4.78 4.49
CA PRO A 31 8.15 -4.65 4.64
C PRO A 31 7.74 -3.45 5.50
N ARG A 32 8.64 -2.87 6.30
CA ARG A 32 8.35 -1.70 7.13
C ARG A 32 7.95 -0.49 6.30
N VAL A 33 8.41 -0.40 5.06
CA VAL A 33 8.06 0.70 4.15
C VAL A 33 6.55 0.77 3.92
N LEU A 34 5.91 -0.39 3.72
CA LEU A 34 4.46 -0.49 3.51
C LEU A 34 3.69 -0.17 4.80
N LEU A 35 4.22 -0.55 5.96
CA LEU A 35 3.65 -0.20 7.26
C LEU A 35 3.72 1.31 7.53
N LEU A 36 4.85 1.95 7.23
CA LEU A 36 5.02 3.40 7.40
C LEU A 36 4.09 4.17 6.45
N TRP A 37 3.93 3.69 5.22
CA TRP A 37 2.98 4.24 4.25
C TRP A 37 1.52 4.11 4.72
N LEU A 38 1.14 2.95 5.28
CA LEU A 38 -0.18 2.76 5.91
C LEU A 38 -0.35 3.65 7.14
N GLN A 39 0.65 3.78 8.00
CA GLN A 39 0.59 4.64 9.20
C GLN A 39 0.43 6.12 8.84
N ASP A 40 1.13 6.62 7.82
CA ASP A 40 0.90 7.98 7.30
C ASP A 40 -0.53 8.19 6.77
N SER A 41 -1.20 7.09 6.39
CA SER A 41 -2.57 7.08 5.88
C SER A 41 -3.63 7.09 6.98
N THR A 42 -3.36 6.46 8.12
CA THR A 42 -4.38 6.14 9.14
C THR A 42 -4.22 6.88 10.46
N GLU A 43 -3.03 7.40 10.80
CA GLU A 43 -2.80 8.11 12.06
C GLU A 43 -2.92 9.65 11.89
N PRO A 44 -3.94 10.31 12.46
CA PRO A 44 -4.04 11.75 12.43
C PRO A 44 -3.00 12.39 13.36
N GLY A 45 -2.15 13.27 12.83
CA GLY A 45 -1.28 14.15 13.61
C GLY A 45 0.18 13.71 13.78
N LYS A 46 0.55 12.50 13.35
CA LYS A 46 1.95 12.10 13.16
C LYS A 46 2.22 11.98 11.68
N LYS A 47 2.90 12.98 11.11
CA LYS A 47 3.46 12.88 9.76
C LYS A 47 4.57 11.84 9.82
N VAL A 48 4.28 10.62 9.38
CA VAL A 48 5.29 9.59 9.19
C VAL A 48 5.79 9.80 7.77
N GLU A 49 7.04 10.26 7.63
CA GLU A 49 7.62 10.40 6.30
C GLU A 49 7.83 9.01 5.69
N SER A 50 6.88 8.59 4.85
CA SER A 50 7.05 7.45 3.96
C SER A 50 7.29 7.96 2.53
N PRO A 51 8.20 7.32 1.78
CA PRO A 51 8.29 7.57 0.35
C PRO A 51 6.98 7.13 -0.35
N PRO A 52 6.59 7.80 -1.44
CA PRO A 52 5.53 7.32 -2.33
C PRO A 52 5.85 5.92 -2.86
N LEU A 53 4.84 5.08 -3.01
CA LEU A 53 5.03 3.73 -3.58
C LEU A 53 5.51 3.82 -5.04
N THR A 54 5.12 4.84 -5.80
CA THR A 54 5.64 5.06 -7.16
C THR A 54 7.16 5.24 -7.18
N ASP A 55 7.72 5.95 -6.20
CA ASP A 55 9.16 6.23 -6.17
C ASP A 55 9.93 4.93 -5.93
N LEU A 56 9.43 4.06 -5.04
CA LEU A 56 10.01 2.75 -4.78
C LEU A 56 10.03 1.84 -6.02
N VAL A 57 8.99 1.91 -6.86
CA VAL A 57 8.97 1.18 -8.14
C VAL A 57 10.02 1.74 -9.09
N MET A 58 10.11 3.06 -9.22
CA MET A 58 11.04 3.74 -10.14
C MET A 58 12.50 3.55 -9.74
N GLU A 59 12.78 3.50 -8.44
CA GLU A 59 14.11 3.22 -7.88
C GLU A 59 14.48 1.73 -7.92
N GLY A 60 13.53 0.85 -8.26
CA GLY A 60 13.74 -0.60 -8.30
C GLY A 60 13.86 -1.24 -6.92
N THR A 61 13.38 -0.58 -5.87
CA THR A 61 13.34 -1.08 -4.49
C THR A 61 12.00 -1.76 -4.16
N MET A 62 10.99 -1.61 -5.01
CA MET A 62 9.75 -2.40 -5.00
C MET A 62 9.49 -2.99 -6.40
N TRP A 63 9.17 -4.28 -6.44
CA TRP A 63 8.87 -5.00 -7.68
C TRP A 63 7.39 -5.36 -7.75
N LEU A 64 6.86 -5.29 -8.97
CA LEU A 64 5.51 -5.68 -9.32
C LEU A 64 5.55 -6.93 -10.20
N ASN A 65 4.63 -7.87 -9.98
CA ASN A 65 4.50 -9.02 -10.90
C ASN A 65 3.93 -8.63 -12.28
N ARG A 66 3.34 -7.45 -12.41
CA ARG A 66 2.74 -6.90 -13.63
C ARG A 66 3.08 -5.41 -13.76
N ALA A 67 3.13 -4.91 -14.99
CA ALA A 67 3.39 -3.49 -15.27
C ALA A 67 2.17 -2.60 -14.96
N GLU A 68 1.77 -2.55 -13.69
CA GLU A 68 0.55 -1.93 -13.18
C GLU A 68 0.85 -0.60 -12.45
N ILE A 69 1.63 0.29 -13.08
CA ILE A 69 2.06 1.58 -12.50
C ILE A 69 0.85 2.46 -12.14
N GLU A 70 -0.22 2.40 -12.94
CA GLU A 70 -1.45 3.15 -12.66
C GLU A 70 -2.07 2.72 -11.33
N THR A 71 -2.09 1.42 -11.06
CA THR A 71 -2.60 0.86 -9.80
C THR A 71 -1.79 1.36 -8.61
N ILE A 72 -0.46 1.43 -8.71
CA ILE A 72 0.40 2.02 -7.67
C ILE A 72 0.11 3.50 -7.46
N THR A 73 -0.07 4.25 -8.55
CA THR A 73 -0.41 5.68 -8.49
C THR A 73 -1.77 5.92 -7.82
N ARG A 74 -2.73 5.00 -7.99
CA ARG A 74 -4.02 5.02 -7.31
C ARG A 74 -3.88 4.67 -5.82
N LEU A 75 -3.06 3.67 -5.49
CA LEU A 75 -2.75 3.35 -4.09
C LEU A 75 -2.19 4.58 -3.37
N ASP A 76 -1.21 5.29 -3.94
CA ASP A 76 -0.62 6.51 -3.35
C ASP A 76 -1.62 7.65 -3.07
N ARG A 77 -2.85 7.58 -3.60
CA ARG A 77 -3.93 8.51 -3.28
C ARG A 77 -4.75 8.10 -2.06
N ILE A 78 -4.77 6.82 -1.69
CA ILE A 78 -5.49 6.28 -0.54
C ILE A 78 -5.10 7.01 0.76
N PRO A 79 -3.80 7.19 1.10
CA PRO A 79 -3.40 7.95 2.29
C PRO A 79 -4.01 9.34 2.39
N ARG A 80 -4.16 10.02 1.25
CA ARG A 80 -4.72 11.38 1.19
C ARG A 80 -6.24 11.37 1.34
N SER A 81 -6.91 10.37 0.77
CA SER A 81 -8.36 10.22 0.88
C SER A 81 -8.78 9.89 2.31
N LEU A 82 -8.11 8.91 2.95
CA LEU A 82 -8.41 8.50 4.32
C LEU A 82 -8.23 9.63 5.33
N ARG A 83 -7.15 10.42 5.19
CA ARG A 83 -6.94 11.64 6.01
C ARG A 83 -8.04 12.68 5.83
N ARG A 84 -8.55 12.85 4.60
CA ARG A 84 -9.58 13.83 4.28
C ARG A 84 -10.93 13.44 4.86
N ASP A 85 -11.27 12.16 4.82
CA ASP A 85 -12.59 11.67 5.19
C ASP A 85 -12.78 11.51 6.71
N LYS A 86 -11.73 11.71 7.53
CA LYS A 86 -11.77 11.54 9.01
C LYS A 86 -12.47 10.25 9.45
N ILE A 87 -12.32 9.17 8.68
CA ILE A 87 -12.79 7.85 9.09
C ILE A 87 -11.76 7.33 10.09
N ILE A 88 -12.03 7.61 11.37
CA ILE A 88 -11.44 6.95 12.54
C ILE A 88 -12.48 5.95 13.05
#